data_AF-A0A6N3JWX7-F1
#
_entry.id   AF-A0A6N3JWX7-F1
#
_cell.length_a   1.000
_cell.length_b   1.000
_cell.length_c   1.000
_cell.angle_alpha   90.00
_cell.angle_beta   90.00
_cell.angle_gamma   90.00
#
_symmetry.space_group_name_H-M   'P 1'
#
loop_
_entity.id
_entity.type
_entity.pdbx_description
1 polymer ?
#
loop_
_entity_poly.entity_id
_entity_poly.type
_entity_poly.pdbx_seq_one_letter_code
_entity_poly.pdbx_strand_id
1 'polypeptide(L)'
;MTLPEPIAHLPDALTSTDPVTRAKALSAALDAVPTLQRSIAAARADAVNELKQGRTWDQVGELLGLHPARASQIARGISGGAKKKTPTG
;
A
#
# COMPACT_ATOMS: atom_id res chain seq x y z
N MET A 1 -0.88 5.05 11.80
CA MET A 1 -1.80 4.70 10.69
C MET A 1 -2.94 3.87 11.26
N THR A 2 -4.19 4.24 10.97
CA THR A 2 -5.37 3.46 11.39
C THR A 2 -5.78 2.55 10.24
N LEU A 3 -6.07 1.28 10.53
CA LEU A 3 -6.56 0.33 9.52
C LEU A 3 -8.02 0.66 9.15
N PRO A 4 -8.44 0.48 7.89
CA PRO A 4 -9.86 0.55 7.54
C PRO A 4 -10.66 -0.45 8.37
N GLU A 5 -11.80 -0.01 8.90
CA GLU A 5 -12.63 -0.80 9.82
C GLU A 5 -12.99 -2.20 9.28
N PRO A 6 -13.39 -2.38 8.00
CA PRO A 6 -13.67 -3.71 7.46
C PRO A 6 -12.48 -4.68 7.48
N ILE A 7 -11.26 -4.14 7.39
CA ILE A 7 -10.02 -4.95 7.41
C ILE A 7 -9.57 -5.22 8.85
N ALA A 8 -9.86 -4.32 9.79
CA ALA A 8 -9.56 -4.53 11.21
C ALA A 8 -10.29 -5.77 11.77
N HIS A 9 -11.49 -6.06 11.26
CA HIS A 9 -12.33 -7.19 11.66
C HIS A 9 -12.20 -8.43 10.75
N LEU A 10 -11.18 -8.47 9.88
CA LEU A 10 -10.99 -9.60 8.95
C LEU A 10 -10.81 -10.97 9.66
N PRO A 11 -10.10 -11.09 10.80
CA PRO A 11 -9.99 -12.37 11.51
C PRO A 11 -11.35 -12.92 11.96
N ASP A 12 -12.24 -12.04 12.43
CA ASP A 12 -13.59 -12.42 12.86
C ASP A 12 -14.45 -12.84 11.66
N ALA A 13 -14.33 -12.11 10.54
CA ALA A 13 -15.02 -12.45 9.30
C ALA A 13 -14.63 -13.85 8.77
N LEU A 14 -13.35 -14.21 8.85
CA LEU A 14 -12.84 -15.51 8.37
C LEU A 14 -13.31 -16.70 9.21
N THR A 15 -13.61 -16.48 10.49
CA THR A 15 -14.03 -17.53 11.43
C THR A 15 -15.54 -17.71 11.53
N SER A 16 -16.34 -16.82 10.92
CA SER A 16 -17.80 -16.93 10.91
C SER A 16 -18.28 -18.23 10.25
N THR A 17 -19.14 -18.96 10.96
CA THR A 17 -19.79 -20.20 10.50
C THR A 17 -21.01 -19.94 9.62
N ASP A 18 -21.60 -18.74 9.66
CA ASP A 18 -22.66 -18.35 8.74
C ASP A 18 -22.06 -17.92 7.38
N PRO A 19 -22.33 -18.65 6.29
CA PRO A 19 -21.79 -18.33 4.97
C PRO A 19 -22.22 -16.96 4.46
N VAL A 20 -23.42 -16.48 4.80
CA VAL A 20 -23.93 -15.18 4.32
C VAL A 20 -23.19 -14.04 5.01
N THR A 21 -23.10 -14.08 6.34
CA THR A 21 -22.35 -13.09 7.12
C THR A 21 -20.89 -13.05 6.71
N ARG A 22 -20.25 -14.22 6.54
CA ARG A 22 -18.86 -14.31 6.08
C ARG A 22 -18.67 -13.68 4.70
N ALA A 23 -19.52 -13.99 3.73
CA ALA A 23 -19.41 -13.44 2.38
C ALA A 23 -19.54 -11.90 2.38
N LYS A 24 -20.50 -11.35 3.14
CA LYS A 24 -20.66 -9.89 3.26
C LYS A 24 -19.46 -9.21 3.89
N ALA A 25 -18.93 -9.76 4.98
CA ALA A 25 -17.79 -9.18 5.68
C ALA A 25 -16.51 -9.23 4.82
N LEU A 26 -16.28 -10.33 4.10
CA LEU A 26 -15.16 -10.44 3.17
C LEU A 26 -15.27 -9.47 1.99
N SER A 27 -16.47 -9.28 1.42
CA SER A 27 -16.69 -8.28 0.37
C SER A 27 -16.38 -6.87 0.86
N ALA A 28 -16.85 -6.49 2.05
CA ALA A 28 -16.54 -5.19 2.64
C ALA A 28 -15.03 -4.99 2.87
N ALA A 29 -14.32 -6.05 3.31
CA ALA A 29 -12.88 -6.01 3.47
C ALA A 29 -12.17 -5.83 2.13
N LEU A 30 -12.59 -6.54 1.08
CA LEU A 30 -12.05 -6.40 -0.28
C LEU A 30 -12.25 -4.97 -0.83
N ASP A 31 -13.42 -4.39 -0.62
CA ASP A 31 -13.72 -3.02 -1.03
C ASP A 31 -12.86 -1.97 -0.31
N ALA A 32 -12.41 -2.28 0.91
CA ALA A 32 -11.52 -1.42 1.69
C ALA A 32 -10.03 -1.57 1.30
N VAL A 33 -9.64 -2.61 0.55
CA VAL A 33 -8.23 -2.85 0.17
C VAL A 33 -7.59 -1.66 -0.58
N PRO A 34 -8.23 -1.03 -1.57
CA PRO A 34 -7.64 0.13 -2.25
C PRO A 34 -7.33 1.29 -1.31
N THR A 35 -8.16 1.49 -0.28
CA THR A 35 -7.91 2.50 0.76
C THR A 35 -6.71 2.11 1.61
N LEU A 36 -6.64 0.86 2.08
CA LEU A 36 -5.48 0.36 2.81
C LEU A 36 -4.19 0.49 1.99
N GLN A 37 -4.22 0.12 0.71
CA GLN A 37 -3.06 0.23 -0.18
C GLN A 37 -2.55 1.67 -0.27
N ARG A 38 -3.46 2.66 -0.41
CA ARG A 38 -3.10 4.08 -0.40
C ARG A 38 -2.48 4.51 0.93
N SER A 39 -3.08 4.11 2.06
CA SER A 39 -2.56 4.43 3.39
C SER A 39 -1.18 3.83 3.64
N ILE A 40 -0.95 2.57 3.26
CA ILE A 40 0.36 1.91 3.36
C ILE A 40 1.37 2.61 2.44
N ALA A 41 0.98 2.96 1.21
CA ALA A 41 1.87 3.64 0.28
C ALA A 41 2.32 5.01 0.82
N ALA A 42 1.42 5.77 1.42
CA ALA A 42 1.73 7.04 2.08
C ALA A 42 2.68 6.84 3.27
N ALA A 43 2.34 5.95 4.20
CA ALA A 43 3.19 5.66 5.37
C ALA A 43 4.59 5.16 4.96
N ARG A 44 4.67 4.37 3.88
CA ARG A 44 5.96 3.94 3.32
C ARG A 44 6.74 5.11 2.72
N ALA A 45 6.08 6.03 2.01
CA ALA A 45 6.73 7.21 1.46
C ALA A 45 7.31 8.08 2.59
N ASP A 46 6.57 8.26 3.68
CA ASP A 46 7.02 9.02 4.86
C ASP A 46 8.30 8.40 5.46
N ALA A 47 8.30 7.09 5.71
CA ALA A 47 9.48 6.38 6.23
C ALA A 47 10.70 6.49 5.30
N VAL A 48 10.50 6.44 3.97
CA VAL A 48 11.60 6.62 3.01
C VAL A 48 12.11 8.07 3.02
N ASN A 49 11.23 9.06 3.19
CA ASN A 49 11.61 10.46 3.31
C ASN A 49 12.41 10.73 4.60
N GLU A 50 12.04 10.10 5.72
CA GLU A 50 12.83 10.14 6.96
C GLU A 50 14.24 9.57 6.74
N LEU A 51 14.35 8.40 6.12
CA LEU A 51 15.65 7.80 5.80
C LEU A 51 16.51 8.70 4.91
N LYS A 52 15.86 9.41 3.97
CA LYS A 52 16.54 10.31 3.04
C LYS A 52 17.16 11.53 3.73
N GLN A 53 16.69 11.91 4.92
CA GLN A 53 17.33 12.97 5.71
C GLN A 53 18.68 12.46 6.22
N GLY A 54 19.77 13.02 5.68
CA GLY A 54 21.13 12.63 6.02
C GLY A 54 21.71 11.47 5.21
N ARG A 55 21.01 10.96 4.18
CA ARG A 55 21.51 9.89 3.30
C ARG A 55 21.36 10.23 1.82
N THR A 56 22.17 9.61 0.97
CA THR A 56 21.96 9.61 -0.49
C THR A 56 20.90 8.59 -0.88
N TRP A 57 20.35 8.69 -2.10
CA TRP A 57 19.42 7.67 -2.60
C TRP A 57 20.09 6.30 -2.76
N ASP A 58 21.41 6.25 -2.97
CA ASP A 58 22.17 5.00 -3.04
C ASP A 58 22.17 4.28 -1.69
N GLN A 59 22.49 5.01 -0.62
CA GLN A 59 22.47 4.48 0.75
C GLN A 59 21.06 4.05 1.18
N VAL A 60 20.04 4.84 0.84
CA VAL A 60 18.64 4.47 1.13
C VAL A 60 18.23 3.23 0.32
N GLY A 61 18.65 3.13 -0.94
CA GLY A 61 18.42 1.96 -1.78
C GLY A 61 19.06 0.70 -1.18
N GLU A 62 20.33 0.79 -0.82
CA GLU A 62 21.09 -0.30 -0.17
C GLU A 62 20.41 -0.78 1.13
N LEU A 63 20.04 0.14 2.02
CA LEU A 63 19.37 -0.18 3.29
C LEU A 63 18.02 -0.89 3.10
N LEU A 64 17.31 -0.58 2.03
CA LEU A 64 15.99 -1.15 1.75
C LEU A 64 16.04 -2.35 0.78
N GLY A 65 17.21 -2.72 0.27
CA GLY A 65 17.35 -3.74 -0.78
C GLY A 65 16.68 -3.32 -2.10
N LEU A 66 16.69 -2.02 -2.44
CA LEU A 66 16.05 -1.44 -3.61
C LEU A 66 17.05 -0.69 -4.49
N HIS A 67 16.76 -0.60 -5.77
CA HIS A 67 17.48 0.34 -6.64
C HIS A 67 17.26 1.80 -6.16
N PRO A 68 18.29 2.68 -6.19
CA PRO A 68 18.20 4.07 -5.73
C PRO A 68 17.03 4.85 -6.36
N ALA A 69 16.83 4.67 -7.67
CA ALA A 69 15.71 5.27 -8.39
C ALA A 69 14.34 4.82 -7.86
N ARG A 70 14.23 3.56 -7.40
CA ARG A 70 12.99 3.05 -6.82
C ARG A 70 12.70 3.68 -5.46
N ALA A 71 13.73 3.84 -4.62
CA ALA A 71 13.61 4.56 -3.35
C ALA A 71 13.09 6.00 -3.58
N SER A 72 13.66 6.72 -4.55
CA SER A 72 13.22 8.07 -4.93
C SER A 72 11.76 8.11 -5.43
N GLN A 73 11.33 7.14 -6.23
CA GLN A 73 9.93 7.04 -6.67
C GLN A 73 8.97 6.82 -5.49
N ILE A 74 9.33 5.97 -4.54
CA ILE A 74 8.51 5.68 -3.36
C ILE A 74 8.38 6.92 -2.49
N ALA A 75 9.47 7.64 -2.25
CA ALA A 75 9.47 8.90 -1.51
C ALA A 75 8.52 9.95 -2.11
N ARG A 76 8.33 9.92 -3.44
CA ARG A 76 7.41 10.79 -4.19
C ARG A 76 5.97 10.25 -4.28
N GLY A 77 5.67 9.11 -3.65
CA GLY A 77 4.37 8.45 -3.76
C GLY A 77 4.09 7.84 -5.15
N ILE A 78 5.12 7.67 -5.99
CA ILE A 78 4.97 7.13 -7.35
C ILE A 78 4.98 5.59 -7.29
N SER A 79 3.79 5.01 -7.27
CA SER A 79 3.56 3.60 -7.60
C SER A 79 3.25 3.46 -9.09
N GLY A 80 3.94 2.56 -9.80
CA GLY A 80 3.91 2.40 -11.26
C GLY A 80 2.59 1.88 -11.89
N GLY A 81 1.44 2.36 -11.41
CA GLY A 81 0.11 1.88 -11.80
C GLY A 81 -0.60 2.70 -12.89
N ALA A 82 0.03 3.70 -13.50
CA ALA A 82 -0.56 4.40 -14.64
C ALA A 82 0.20 4.05 -15.92
N LYS A 83 -0.05 2.86 -16.48
CA LYS A 83 0.04 2.71 -17.93
C LYS A 83 -1.01 3.65 -18.51
N LYS A 84 -0.62 4.89 -18.87
CA LYS A 84 -1.41 5.71 -19.79
C LYS A 84 -1.61 4.83 -21.02
N LYS A 85 -2.83 4.35 -21.25
CA LYS A 85 -3.21 3.81 -22.55
C LYS A 85 -3.00 4.96 -23.54
N THR A 86 -1.94 4.91 -24.32
CA THR A 86 -1.80 5.74 -25.51
C THR A 86 -3.03 5.44 -26.38
N PRO A 87 -3.87 6.42 -26.72
CA PRO A 87 -4.88 6.20 -27.74
C PRO A 87 -4.11 6.05 -29.06
N THR A 88 -3.98 4.81 -29.53
CA THR A 88 -3.61 4.56 -30.92
C THR A 88 -4.83 4.90 -31.77
N GLY A 89 -4.65 5.88 -32.65
CA GLY A 89 -5.68 6.42 -33.53
C GLY A 89 -6.08 5.51 -34.68
#